data_AF-A0A3B8L7C1-F1
#
_entry.id   AF-A0A3B8L7C1-F1
#
_cell.length_a   1.000
_cell.length_b   1.000
_cell.length_c   1.000
_cell.angle_alpha   90.00
_cell.angle_beta   90.00
_cell.angle_gamma   90.00
#
_symmetry.space_group_name_H-M   'P 1'
#
loop_
_entity.id
_entity.type
_entity.pdbx_description
1 polymer ?
#
loop_
_entity_poly.entity_id
_entity_poly.type
_entity_poly.pdbx_seq_one_letter_code
_entity_poly.pdbx_strand_id
1 'polypeptide(L)' 'ARENTLPYFGICLGMQCAVIEFARNVLGLEGAHSTEFVAETENPVICMLEEQ' A
#
# COMPACT_ATOMS: atom_id res chain seq x y z
N ALA A 1 -13.05 -2.84 -3.88
CA ALA A 1 -13.06 -3.97 -4.84
C ALA A 1 -12.87 -5.31 -4.14
N ARG A 2 -11.84 -5.46 -3.30
CA ARG A 2 -11.55 -6.68 -2.51
C ARG A 2 -12.76 -7.26 -1.77
N GLU A 3 -13.45 -6.46 -0.96
CA GLU A 3 -14.57 -6.93 -0.11
C GLU A 3 -15.82 -7.35 -0.88
N ASN A 4 -15.98 -6.85 -2.11
CA ASN A 4 -17.15 -7.12 -2.94
C ASN A 4 -16.86 -8.14 -4.05
N THR A 5 -15.74 -8.86 -3.96
CA THR A 5 -15.31 -9.88 -4.95
C THR A 5 -15.27 -9.32 -6.38
N LEU A 6 -14.98 -8.03 -6.52
CA LEU A 6 -14.86 -7.37 -7.82
C LEU A 6 -13.40 -7.45 -8.30
N PRO A 7 -13.16 -7.85 -9.56
CA PRO A 7 -11.83 -7.78 -10.14
C PRO A 7 -11.25 -6.37 -10.03
N TYR A 8 -9.99 -6.28 -9.62
CA TYR A 8 -9.25 -5.03 -9.50
C TYR A 8 -7.93 -5.14 -10.24
N PHE A 9 -7.66 -4.20 -11.14
CA PHE A 9 -6.38 -4.09 -11.82
C PHE A 9 -5.79 -2.70 -11.56
N GLY A 10 -4.80 -2.64 -10.66
CA GLY A 10 -4.09 -1.42 -10.31
C GLY A 10 -2.67 -1.44 -10.86
N ILE A 11 -2.26 -0.35 -11.52
CA ILE A 11 -0.90 -0.14 -12.01
C ILE A 11 -0.32 1.12 -11.33
N CYS A 12 0.99 1.12 -11.07
CA CYS A 12 1.70 2.24 -10.44
C CYS A 12 1.03 2.60 -9.09
N LEU A 13 0.51 3.81 -8.94
CA LEU A 13 -0.19 4.23 -7.71
C LEU A 13 -1.38 3.31 -7.36
N GLY A 14 -2.08 2.75 -8.36
CA GLY A 14 -3.16 1.78 -8.09
C GLY A 14 -2.66 0.51 -7.39
N MET A 15 -1.49 0.02 -7.77
CA MET A 15 -0.83 -1.10 -7.09
C MET A 15 -0.43 -0.70 -5.66
N GLN A 16 0.17 0.49 -5.49
CA GLN A 16 0.56 0.98 -4.17
C GLN A 16 -0.66 1.07 -3.22
N CYS A 17 -1.78 1.64 -3.69
CA CYS A 17 -3.01 1.74 -2.92
C CYS A 17 -3.57 0.37 -2.52
N ALA A 18 -3.50 -0.63 -3.40
CA ALA A 18 -3.93 -1.98 -3.07
C ALA A 18 -3.06 -2.64 -1.98
N VAL A 19 -1.75 -2.44 -2.03
CA VAL A 19 -0.82 -2.93 -0.99
C VAL A 19 -1.11 -2.26 0.35
N ILE A 20 -1.29 -0.94 0.36
CA ILE A 20 -1.60 -0.18 1.58
C ILE A 20 -2.95 -0.60 2.17
N GLU A 21 -3.99 -0.75 1.35
CA GLU A 21 -5.32 -1.21 1.78
C GLU A 21 -5.24 -2.59 2.44
N PHE A 22 -4.54 -3.52 1.81
CA PHE A 22 -4.41 -4.87 2.33
C PHE A 22 -3.63 -4.90 3.66
N ALA A 23 -2.53 -4.16 3.74
CA ALA A 23 -1.73 -4.05 4.96
C ALA A 23 -2.56 -3.53 6.14
N ARG A 24 -3.37 -2.48 5.93
CA ARG A 24 -4.21 -1.90 6.97
C ARG A 24 -5.37 -2.82 7.38
N ASN A 25 -6.16 -3.27 6.41
CA ASN A 25 -7.45 -3.90 6.70
C ASN A 25 -7.38 -5.41 6.91
N VAL A 26 -6.37 -6.08 6.32
CA VAL A 26 -6.22 -7.55 6.43
C VAL A 26 -5.12 -7.93 7.39
N LEU A 27 -3.99 -7.21 7.39
CA LEU A 27 -2.87 -7.49 8.29
C LEU A 27 -2.90 -6.66 9.59
N GLY A 28 -3.80 -5.69 9.70
CA GLY A 28 -3.95 -4.86 10.90
C GLY A 28 -2.85 -3.82 11.11
N LEU A 29 -2.07 -3.50 10.08
CA LEU A 29 -1.02 -2.49 10.13
C LEU A 29 -1.60 -1.09 9.86
N GLU A 30 -2.30 -0.52 10.85
CA GLU A 30 -3.03 0.76 10.69
C GLU A 30 -2.13 1.91 10.16
N GLY A 31 -0.88 1.95 10.61
CA GLY A 31 0.14 2.91 10.20
C GLY A 31 0.89 2.56 8.90
N ALA A 32 0.37 1.65 8.07
CA ALA A 32 1.03 1.29 6.81
C ALA A 32 0.86 2.36 5.73
N HIS A 33 1.96 2.76 5.08
CA HIS A 33 1.94 3.72 3.98
C HIS A 33 3.14 3.54 3.04
N SER A 34 3.11 4.26 1.91
CA SER A 34 4.28 4.55 1.08
C SER A 34 5.11 5.69 1.67
N THR A 35 6.43 5.53 1.66
CA THR A 35 7.38 6.60 2.05
C THR A 35 7.39 7.77 1.07
N GLU A 36 6.88 7.58 -0.15
CA GLU A 36 6.66 8.65 -1.14
C GLU A 36 5.68 9.72 -0.62
N PHE A 37 4.68 9.30 0.18
CA PHE A 37 3.65 10.21 0.70
C PHE A 37 3.80 10.48 2.20
N VAL A 38 4.28 9.50 2.97
CA VAL A 38 4.48 9.60 4.42
C VAL A 38 5.86 9.04 4.75
N ALA A 39 6.87 9.91 4.74
CA ALA A 39 8.26 9.53 4.96
C ALA A 39 8.48 8.82 6.30
N GLU A 40 7.79 9.24 7.36
CA GLU A 40 7.88 8.67 8.72
C GLU A 40 6.75 7.67 9.03
N THR A 41 6.28 6.94 8.03
CA THR A 41 5.23 5.94 8.24
C THR A 41 5.74 4.80 9.14
N GLU A 42 4.92 4.38 10.11
CA GLU A 42 5.28 3.32 11.06
C GLU A 42 5.57 1.98 10.36
N ASN A 43 4.83 1.68 9.30
CA ASN A 43 4.98 0.46 8.49
C ASN A 43 5.20 0.80 7.00
N PRO A 44 6.45 0.99 6.52
CA PRO A 44 6.73 1.38 5.14
C PRO A 44 6.58 0.20 4.17
N VAL A 45 5.37 -0.02 3.65
CA VAL A 45 5.04 -1.14 2.75
C VAL A 45 5.34 -0.85 1.28
N ILE A 46 5.59 0.41 0.94
CA ILE A 46 6.11 0.86 -0.35
C ILE A 46 7.24 1.84 -0.06
N CYS A 47 8.39 1.66 -0.68
CA CYS A 47 9.53 2.57 -0.55
C CYS A 47 10.23 2.78 -1.89
N MET A 48 10.92 3.91 -2.01
CA MET A 48 11.85 4.13 -3.11
C MET A 48 13.02 3.15 -2.94
N LEU A 49 13.43 2.52 -4.05
CA LEU A 49 14.68 1.78 -4.08
C LEU A 49 15.81 2.82 -4.10
N GLU A 50 16.69 2.77 -3.11
CA GLU A 50 17.75 3.79 -2.94
C GLU A 50 18.76 3.81 -4.10
N GLU A 51 18.83 2.76 -4.91
CA GLU A 51 19.54 2.73 -6.20
C GLU A 51 18.75 1.87 -7.20
N GLN A 52 18.47 2.40 -8.40
CA GLN A 52 18.01 1.64 -9.57
C GLN A 52 19.06 1.68 -10.68
#